data_AF-G2FLL3-F1
#
_entry.id   AF-G2FLL3-F1
#
_cell.length_a   1.000
_cell.length_b   1.000
_cell.length_c   1.000
_cell.angle_alpha   90.00
_cell.angle_beta   90.00
_cell.angle_gamma   90.00
#
_symmetry.space_group_name_H-M   'P 1'
#
loop_
_entity.id
_entity.type
_entity.pdbx_description
1 polymer ?
#
loop_
_entity_poly.entity_id
_entity_poly.type
_entity_poly.pdbx_seq_one_letter_code
_entity_poly.pdbx_strand_id
1 'polypeptide(L)'
;MRFENVDVIDTLRKIMQHNTEHYQSDFEYDIARLQRAAEDSRGSRHFLWLSRGFGTWCFEERDVYIRNTHAFNTWDYYNHSSENVKAFAVEIEALQGKTVVGHVFELDYKTHIEDVRKNCFNAQAVEAVFKHPDSNNGYIRRFDIDEYNTNWYSIGQRYGEIEALRYEVGDEQRLQDVLCKARQIRIMNTAAGSLDRYIAAMVKERFYSYGYTRDDMVFTIPRDVFDALKHKVPVYMLSKDNIREPVTSTDEISYHLFHKGIFGMVPEDKRLLEYLLALPENRAELFNWTELNQIYVLAIAAGQSGDMDKAELKTIETIIYKLDKALPAPLEPAENVREIDHELEV
;
A
#
# COMPACT_ATOMS: atom_id res chain seq x y z
N MET A 1 3.79 0.90 -19.29
CA MET A 1 5.25 0.91 -19.00
C MET A 1 5.67 -0.45 -18.45
N ARG A 2 6.96 -0.79 -18.38
CA ARG A 2 7.47 -1.97 -17.67
C ARG A 2 8.69 -1.69 -16.80
N PHE A 3 8.85 -2.46 -15.73
CA PHE A 3 9.99 -2.46 -14.83
C PHE A 3 10.66 -3.83 -14.93
N GLU A 4 11.93 -3.86 -15.32
CA GLU A 4 12.63 -5.10 -15.67
C GLU A 4 13.64 -5.50 -14.60
N ASN A 5 13.75 -6.80 -14.34
CA ASN A 5 14.71 -7.40 -13.41
C ASN A 5 14.71 -6.68 -12.05
N VAL A 6 13.52 -6.51 -11.49
CA VAL A 6 13.28 -5.81 -10.23
C VAL A 6 13.00 -6.79 -9.11
N ASP A 7 13.17 -6.34 -7.86
CA ASP A 7 12.48 -6.93 -6.72
C ASP A 7 10.97 -6.70 -6.91
N VAL A 8 10.26 -7.75 -7.30
CA VAL A 8 8.83 -7.69 -7.63
C VAL A 8 8.03 -7.23 -6.41
N ILE A 9 8.34 -7.78 -5.24
CA ILE A 9 7.59 -7.49 -4.01
C ILE A 9 7.82 -6.04 -3.58
N ASP A 10 9.05 -5.55 -3.59
CA ASP A 10 9.34 -4.15 -3.28
C ASP A 10 8.69 -3.19 -4.29
N THR A 11 8.70 -3.55 -5.56
CA THR A 11 8.07 -2.77 -6.64
C THR A 11 6.56 -2.63 -6.41
N LEU A 12 5.85 -3.74 -6.20
CA LEU A 12 4.42 -3.73 -5.94
C LEU A 12 4.09 -3.05 -4.61
N ARG A 13 4.93 -3.21 -3.58
CA ARG A 13 4.77 -2.53 -2.29
C ARG A 13 4.77 -1.02 -2.45
N LYS A 14 5.75 -0.47 -3.18
CA LYS A 14 5.83 0.98 -3.45
C LYS A 14 4.60 1.47 -4.20
N ILE A 15 4.13 0.74 -5.20
CA ILE A 15 2.91 1.09 -5.93
C ILE A 15 1.70 1.09 -4.98
N MET A 16 1.53 0.04 -4.17
CA MET A 16 0.45 -0.09 -3.19
C MET A 16 0.48 1.06 -2.18
N GLN A 17 1.64 1.38 -1.60
CA GLN A 17 1.78 2.46 -0.61
C GLN A 17 1.40 3.84 -1.15
N HIS A 18 1.49 4.04 -2.46
CA HIS A 18 1.17 5.30 -3.13
C HIS A 18 -0.18 5.32 -3.86
N ASN A 19 -0.96 4.25 -3.81
CA ASN A 19 -2.27 4.17 -4.48
C ASN A 19 -3.39 3.63 -3.58
N THR A 20 -3.09 2.69 -2.69
CA THR A 20 -4.04 2.01 -1.81
C THR A 20 -4.22 2.76 -0.49
N GLU A 21 -5.45 3.14 -0.17
CA GLU A 21 -5.80 3.93 1.02
C GLU A 21 -6.18 3.07 2.21
N HIS A 22 -6.86 1.97 1.93
CA HIS A 22 -7.42 1.08 2.94
C HIS A 22 -6.97 -0.36 2.67
N TYR A 23 -6.98 -1.19 3.72
CA TYR A 23 -6.64 -2.61 3.63
C TYR A 23 -5.29 -2.89 2.96
N GLN A 24 -4.29 -2.05 3.21
CA GLN A 24 -2.92 -2.30 2.74
C GLN A 24 -2.36 -3.64 3.23
N SER A 25 -2.90 -4.17 4.35
CA SER A 25 -2.59 -5.51 4.87
C SER A 25 -2.94 -6.65 3.90
N ASP A 26 -3.85 -6.43 2.94
CA ASP A 26 -4.19 -7.44 1.93
C ASP A 26 -2.96 -7.82 1.10
N PHE A 27 -2.01 -6.89 0.95
CA PHE A 27 -0.77 -7.13 0.23
C PHE A 27 0.10 -8.23 0.84
N GLU A 28 -0.05 -8.54 2.14
CA GLU A 28 0.66 -9.65 2.77
C GLU A 28 0.24 -11.01 2.18
N TYR A 29 -1.02 -11.16 1.77
CA TYR A 29 -1.47 -12.35 1.06
C TYR A 29 -0.85 -12.44 -0.34
N ASP A 30 -0.71 -11.30 -1.02
CA ASP A 30 -0.06 -11.23 -2.33
C ASP A 30 1.43 -11.60 -2.23
N ILE A 31 2.13 -11.09 -1.21
CA ILE A 31 3.52 -11.46 -0.91
C ILE A 31 3.65 -12.97 -0.72
N ALA A 32 2.84 -13.55 0.17
CA ALA A 32 2.89 -14.98 0.45
C ALA A 32 2.60 -15.81 -0.81
N ARG A 33 1.68 -15.36 -1.66
CA ARG A 33 1.36 -16.02 -2.94
C ARG A 33 2.55 -15.99 -3.90
N LEU A 34 3.14 -14.81 -4.11
CA LEU A 34 4.26 -14.63 -5.03
C LEU A 34 5.53 -15.36 -4.56
N GLN A 35 5.81 -15.35 -3.25
CA GLN A 35 6.93 -16.08 -2.66
C GLN A 35 6.76 -17.59 -2.83
N ARG A 36 5.60 -18.13 -2.43
CA ARG A 36 5.31 -19.57 -2.60
C ARG A 36 5.42 -20.00 -4.06
N ALA A 37 4.92 -19.18 -4.98
CA ALA A 37 5.05 -19.45 -6.39
C ALA A 37 6.51 -19.48 -6.84
N ALA A 38 7.32 -18.50 -6.42
CA ALA A 38 8.75 -18.43 -6.75
C ALA A 38 9.56 -19.60 -6.17
N GLU A 39 9.22 -20.09 -4.97
CA GLU A 39 9.84 -21.24 -4.31
C GLU A 39 9.53 -22.57 -5.02
N ASP A 40 8.29 -22.73 -5.49
CA ASP A 40 7.87 -23.94 -6.20
C ASP A 40 8.34 -23.91 -7.66
N SER A 41 9.21 -24.85 -8.04
CA SER A 41 9.64 -25.06 -9.44
C SER A 41 8.50 -25.27 -10.44
N ARG A 42 7.33 -25.73 -9.98
CA ARG A 42 6.12 -25.93 -10.77
C ARG A 42 5.08 -24.83 -10.56
N GLY A 43 5.36 -23.87 -9.68
CA GLY A 43 4.47 -22.76 -9.40
C GLY A 43 4.26 -21.89 -10.64
N SER A 44 3.14 -21.17 -10.68
CA SER A 44 2.92 -20.18 -11.73
C SER A 44 4.06 -19.15 -11.74
N ARG A 45 4.37 -18.65 -12.94
CA ARG A 45 5.34 -17.57 -13.16
C ARG A 45 4.67 -16.29 -13.64
N HIS A 46 3.36 -16.32 -13.86
CA HIS A 46 2.63 -15.20 -14.44
C HIS A 46 1.41 -14.87 -13.60
N PHE A 47 1.39 -13.64 -13.10
CA PHE A 47 0.34 -13.13 -12.23
C PHE A 47 -0.23 -11.83 -12.78
N LEU A 48 -1.46 -11.54 -12.39
CA LEU A 48 -2.13 -10.27 -12.58
C LEU A 48 -2.41 -9.68 -11.20
N TRP A 49 -2.07 -8.41 -11.03
CA TRP A 49 -2.14 -7.73 -9.75
C TRP A 49 -2.88 -6.40 -9.85
N LEU A 50 -3.78 -6.12 -8.90
CA LEU A 50 -4.44 -4.84 -8.74
C LEU A 50 -3.98 -4.16 -7.45
N SER A 51 -3.65 -2.87 -7.56
CA SER A 51 -3.76 -1.94 -6.43
C SER A 51 -5.03 -1.12 -6.61
N ARG A 52 -5.84 -1.05 -5.55
CA ARG A 52 -7.13 -0.36 -5.54
C ARG A 52 -7.20 0.59 -4.34
N GLY A 53 -8.25 1.38 -4.24
CA GLY A 53 -8.46 2.23 -3.06
C GLY A 53 -8.60 1.38 -1.79
N PHE A 54 -9.29 0.24 -1.91
CA PHE A 54 -9.59 -0.67 -0.81
C PHE A 54 -8.91 -2.03 -0.97
N GLY A 55 -7.60 -2.07 -0.77
CA GLY A 55 -6.80 -3.29 -0.78
C GLY A 55 -6.25 -3.66 -2.16
N THR A 56 -5.73 -4.87 -2.25
CA THR A 56 -5.05 -5.41 -3.43
C THR A 56 -5.66 -6.74 -3.85
N TRP A 57 -5.32 -7.20 -5.06
CA TRP A 57 -5.66 -8.55 -5.53
C TRP A 57 -4.51 -9.11 -6.35
N CYS A 58 -4.08 -10.34 -6.07
CA CYS A 58 -3.13 -11.10 -6.88
C CYS A 58 -3.74 -12.42 -7.36
N PHE A 59 -3.83 -12.59 -8.68
CA PHE A 59 -4.32 -13.82 -9.30
C PHE A 59 -3.27 -14.39 -10.26
N GLU A 60 -3.28 -15.71 -10.43
CA GLU A 60 -2.57 -16.30 -11.56
C GLU A 60 -3.22 -15.81 -12.85
N GLU A 61 -2.40 -15.38 -13.81
CA GLU A 61 -2.89 -14.81 -15.08
C GLU A 61 -3.82 -15.79 -15.80
N ARG A 62 -3.50 -17.08 -15.73
CA ARG A 62 -4.33 -18.15 -16.30
C ARG A 62 -5.77 -18.12 -15.79
N ASP A 63 -5.95 -18.01 -14.48
CA ASP A 63 -7.28 -18.15 -13.86
C ASP A 63 -8.17 -16.95 -14.17
N VAL A 64 -7.58 -15.78 -14.43
CA VAL A 64 -8.31 -14.59 -14.90
C VAL A 64 -8.88 -14.80 -16.31
N TYR A 65 -8.35 -15.71 -17.12
CA TYR A 65 -8.90 -16.06 -18.44
C TYR A 65 -9.92 -17.20 -18.39
N ILE A 66 -10.35 -17.64 -17.19
CA ILE A 66 -11.38 -18.68 -17.03
C ILE A 66 -12.65 -18.05 -16.46
N ARG A 67 -13.68 -17.94 -17.30
CA ARG A 67 -14.95 -17.27 -17.00
C ARG A 67 -15.68 -17.95 -15.84
N ASN A 68 -16.47 -17.14 -15.11
CA ASN A 68 -17.29 -17.56 -13.97
C ASN A 68 -16.49 -18.12 -12.78
N THR A 69 -15.19 -17.82 -12.71
CA THR A 69 -14.35 -18.13 -11.55
C THR A 69 -14.17 -16.89 -10.68
N HIS A 70 -13.72 -17.07 -9.43
CA HIS A 70 -13.43 -15.95 -8.54
C HIS A 70 -12.41 -14.98 -9.16
N ALA A 71 -11.34 -15.48 -9.77
CA ALA A 71 -10.30 -14.65 -10.39
C ALA A 71 -10.86 -13.80 -11.54
N PHE A 72 -11.57 -14.43 -12.50
CA PHE A 72 -12.21 -13.70 -13.59
C PHE A 72 -13.23 -12.68 -13.09
N ASN A 73 -14.16 -13.10 -12.22
CA ASN A 73 -15.25 -12.23 -11.76
C ASN A 73 -14.73 -11.02 -10.99
N THR A 74 -13.74 -11.22 -10.10
CA THR A 74 -13.11 -10.14 -9.35
C THR A 74 -12.33 -9.21 -10.28
N TRP A 75 -11.56 -9.76 -11.23
CA TRP A 75 -10.83 -8.97 -12.21
C TRP A 75 -11.76 -8.22 -13.18
N ASP A 76 -12.97 -8.72 -13.45
CA ASP A 76 -13.97 -8.06 -14.30
C ASP A 76 -14.73 -6.95 -13.58
N TYR A 77 -15.05 -7.18 -12.31
CA TYR A 77 -15.85 -6.29 -11.47
C TYR A 77 -15.26 -4.88 -11.40
N TYR A 78 -13.95 -4.78 -11.14
CA TYR A 78 -13.31 -3.49 -10.90
C TYR A 78 -13.18 -2.62 -12.16
N ASN A 79 -13.45 -3.12 -13.36
CA ASN A 79 -13.50 -2.30 -14.58
C ASN A 79 -14.54 -1.18 -14.50
N HIS A 80 -15.60 -1.38 -13.71
CA HIS A 80 -16.67 -0.41 -13.50
C HIS A 80 -16.56 0.30 -12.14
N SER A 81 -15.50 0.03 -11.37
CA SER A 81 -15.32 0.64 -10.06
C SER A 81 -14.96 2.12 -10.20
N SER A 82 -15.42 2.92 -9.23
CA SER A 82 -14.95 4.30 -9.08
C SER A 82 -13.62 4.38 -8.32
N GLU A 83 -13.05 3.25 -7.91
CA GLU A 83 -11.73 3.20 -7.29
C GLU A 83 -10.64 3.57 -8.31
N ASN A 84 -9.57 4.21 -7.84
CA ASN A 84 -8.39 4.50 -8.66
C ASN A 84 -7.55 3.23 -8.88
N VAL A 85 -8.09 2.30 -9.66
CA VAL A 85 -7.47 0.98 -9.90
C VAL A 85 -6.23 1.13 -10.77
N LYS A 86 -5.12 0.54 -10.31
CA LYS A 86 -3.89 0.36 -11.08
C LYS A 86 -3.66 -1.14 -11.27
N ALA A 87 -3.51 -1.57 -12.52
CA ALA A 87 -3.42 -2.97 -12.89
C ALA A 87 -2.05 -3.29 -13.48
N PHE A 88 -1.50 -4.43 -13.08
CA PHE A 88 -0.19 -4.87 -13.50
C PHE A 88 -0.19 -6.35 -13.85
N ALA A 89 0.63 -6.73 -14.83
CA ALA A 89 1.07 -8.10 -14.98
C ALA A 89 2.45 -8.26 -14.35
N VAL A 90 2.68 -9.43 -13.76
CA VAL A 90 3.89 -9.77 -13.03
C VAL A 90 4.44 -11.06 -13.63
N GLU A 91 5.71 -11.04 -14.00
CA GLU A 91 6.43 -12.21 -14.50
C GLU A 91 7.57 -12.52 -13.55
N ILE A 92 7.49 -13.65 -12.85
CA ILE A 92 8.53 -14.11 -11.92
C ILE A 92 9.59 -14.86 -12.72
N GLU A 93 10.85 -14.47 -12.59
CA GLU A 93 11.97 -15.17 -13.21
C GLU A 93 12.67 -16.11 -12.24
N ALA A 94 12.95 -15.63 -11.02
CA ALA A 94 13.74 -16.38 -10.06
C ALA A 94 13.47 -15.95 -8.62
N LEU A 95 13.83 -16.83 -7.69
CA LEU A 95 14.01 -16.49 -6.28
C LEU A 95 15.51 -16.37 -6.00
N GLN A 96 15.97 -15.16 -5.69
CA GLN A 96 17.37 -14.88 -5.33
C GLN A 96 17.46 -14.63 -3.82
N GLY A 97 17.87 -15.66 -3.07
CA GLY A 97 17.80 -15.63 -1.60
C GLY A 97 16.34 -15.57 -1.14
N LYS A 98 15.90 -14.41 -0.63
CA LYS A 98 14.50 -14.15 -0.24
C LYS A 98 13.77 -13.19 -1.18
N THR A 99 14.45 -12.70 -2.22
CA THR A 99 13.92 -11.72 -3.16
C THR A 99 13.32 -12.41 -4.37
N VAL A 100 12.06 -12.11 -4.66
CA VAL A 100 11.39 -12.53 -5.89
C VAL A 100 11.79 -11.57 -6.99
N VAL A 101 12.62 -12.05 -7.93
CA VAL A 101 13.13 -11.27 -9.05
C VAL A 101 12.29 -11.54 -10.29
N GLY A 102 11.97 -10.47 -11.03
CA GLY A 102 11.20 -10.58 -12.25
C GLY A 102 10.85 -9.23 -12.88
N HIS A 103 9.77 -9.22 -13.64
CA HIS A 103 9.31 -8.06 -14.39
C HIS A 103 7.89 -7.67 -13.98
N VAL A 104 7.61 -6.37 -13.97
CA VAL A 104 6.29 -5.82 -13.68
C VAL A 104 5.87 -4.91 -14.81
N PHE A 105 4.70 -5.17 -15.40
CA PHE A 105 4.17 -4.47 -16.56
C PHE A 105 2.89 -3.77 -16.18
N GLU A 106 2.84 -2.46 -16.33
CA GLU A 106 1.58 -1.72 -16.20
C GLU A 106 0.64 -2.08 -17.34
N LEU A 107 -0.63 -2.33 -16.99
CA LEU A 107 -1.70 -2.62 -17.93
C LEU A 107 -2.62 -1.41 -18.04
N ASP A 108 -3.01 -1.05 -19.26
CA ASP A 108 -4.26 -0.33 -19.45
C ASP A 108 -5.41 -1.29 -19.09
N TYR A 109 -5.92 -1.12 -17.89
CA TYR A 109 -6.85 -2.05 -17.29
C TYR A 109 -8.14 -2.22 -18.10
N LYS A 110 -8.67 -1.14 -18.70
CA LYS A 110 -9.90 -1.18 -19.50
C LYS A 110 -9.69 -1.95 -20.79
N THR A 111 -8.62 -1.64 -21.51
CA THR A 111 -8.27 -2.36 -22.74
C THR A 111 -7.96 -3.83 -22.43
N HIS A 112 -7.28 -4.09 -21.31
CA HIS A 112 -6.91 -5.44 -20.92
C HIS A 112 -8.13 -6.32 -20.57
N ILE A 113 -9.08 -5.84 -19.75
CA ILE A 113 -10.26 -6.66 -19.42
C ILE A 113 -11.14 -6.92 -20.65
N GLU A 114 -11.21 -5.99 -21.60
CA GLU A 114 -11.91 -6.24 -22.87
C GLU A 114 -11.26 -7.37 -23.67
N ASP A 115 -9.93 -7.46 -23.68
CA ASP A 115 -9.21 -8.58 -24.28
C ASP A 115 -9.47 -9.90 -23.54
N VAL A 116 -9.40 -9.88 -22.21
CA VAL A 116 -9.74 -11.05 -21.37
C VAL A 116 -11.15 -11.56 -21.68
N ARG A 117 -12.16 -10.68 -21.72
CA ARG A 117 -13.55 -11.04 -22.04
C ARG A 117 -13.70 -11.69 -23.41
N LYS A 118 -12.93 -11.26 -24.40
CA LYS A 118 -12.95 -11.78 -25.78
C LYS A 118 -12.29 -13.15 -25.89
N ASN A 119 -11.26 -13.41 -25.07
CA ASN A 119 -10.42 -14.59 -25.19
C ASN A 119 -10.52 -15.57 -24.00
N CYS A 120 -11.44 -15.36 -23.07
CA CYS A 120 -11.64 -16.25 -21.93
C CYS A 120 -12.30 -17.58 -22.32
N PHE A 121 -12.12 -18.58 -21.47
CA PHE A 121 -12.64 -19.93 -21.63
C PHE A 121 -13.65 -20.24 -20.54
N ASN A 122 -14.56 -21.18 -20.79
CA ASN A 122 -15.43 -21.70 -19.74
C ASN A 122 -14.70 -22.82 -18.98
N ALA A 123 -14.78 -22.80 -17.66
CA ALA A 123 -14.40 -23.96 -16.86
C ALA A 123 -15.29 -25.16 -17.23
N GLN A 124 -14.71 -26.36 -17.23
CA GLN A 124 -15.42 -27.63 -17.42
C GLN A 124 -15.40 -28.49 -16.17
N ALA A 125 -14.33 -28.40 -15.40
CA ALA A 125 -14.17 -29.11 -14.14
C ALA A 125 -13.38 -28.25 -13.16
N VAL A 126 -13.40 -28.67 -11.90
CA VAL A 126 -12.60 -28.06 -10.84
C VAL A 126 -11.97 -29.14 -9.97
N GLU A 127 -10.66 -29.03 -9.76
CA GLU A 127 -9.94 -29.77 -8.73
C GLU A 127 -9.97 -28.95 -7.44
N ALA A 128 -10.59 -29.49 -6.40
CA ALA A 128 -10.61 -28.91 -5.07
C ALA A 128 -9.64 -29.66 -4.16
N VAL A 129 -8.75 -28.92 -3.50
CA VAL A 129 -7.86 -29.42 -2.45
C VAL A 129 -8.54 -29.15 -1.11
N PHE A 130 -8.84 -30.22 -0.36
CA PHE A 130 -9.47 -30.12 0.95
C PHE A 130 -8.44 -30.21 2.06
N LYS A 131 -8.60 -29.41 3.12
CA LYS A 131 -7.77 -29.52 4.33
C LYS A 131 -7.94 -30.90 4.95
N HIS A 132 -6.84 -31.57 5.26
CA HIS A 132 -6.87 -32.82 6.00
C HIS A 132 -6.67 -32.55 7.50
N PRO A 133 -7.52 -33.05 8.41
CA PRO A 133 -7.39 -32.80 9.85
C PRO A 133 -6.05 -33.24 10.44
N ASP A 134 -5.54 -34.40 9.97
CA ASP A 134 -4.34 -35.05 10.54
C ASP A 134 -3.12 -35.08 9.60
N SER A 135 -3.11 -34.31 8.49
CA SER A 135 -2.06 -34.37 7.48
C SER A 135 -1.80 -33.00 6.84
N ASN A 136 -0.54 -32.62 6.68
CA ASN A 136 -0.14 -31.42 5.94
C ASN A 136 -0.39 -31.52 4.43
N ASN A 137 -0.73 -32.71 3.92
CA ASN A 137 -1.16 -32.89 2.54
C ASN A 137 -2.68 -33.00 2.52
N GLY A 138 -3.34 -31.99 1.96
CA GLY A 138 -4.76 -32.07 1.62
C GLY A 138 -5.03 -33.20 0.62
N TYR A 139 -6.29 -33.60 0.48
CA TYR A 139 -6.69 -34.55 -0.56
C TYR A 139 -7.46 -33.84 -1.68
N ILE A 140 -7.24 -34.32 -2.91
CA ILE A 140 -7.78 -33.70 -4.12
C ILE A 140 -9.05 -34.44 -4.53
N ARG A 141 -10.08 -33.68 -4.92
CA ARG A 141 -11.25 -34.21 -5.65
C ARG A 141 -11.51 -33.35 -6.86
N ARG A 142 -11.83 -34.02 -7.96
CA ARG A 142 -12.24 -33.38 -9.21
C ARG A 142 -13.74 -33.49 -9.35
N PHE A 143 -14.39 -32.38 -9.68
CA PHE A 143 -15.83 -32.29 -9.92
C PHE A 143 -16.07 -31.71 -11.32
N ASP A 144 -17.18 -32.12 -11.93
CA ASP A 144 -17.74 -31.35 -13.04
C ASP A 144 -18.11 -29.93 -12.55
N ILE A 145 -17.95 -28.92 -13.41
CA ILE A 145 -18.16 -27.53 -12.99
C ILE A 145 -19.62 -27.25 -12.58
N ASP A 146 -20.60 -27.85 -13.26
CA ASP A 146 -22.01 -27.63 -12.98
C ASP A 146 -22.40 -28.36 -11.69
N GLU A 147 -21.85 -29.56 -11.47
CA GLU A 147 -21.98 -30.28 -10.20
C GLU A 147 -21.43 -29.46 -9.04
N TYR A 148 -20.20 -28.93 -9.18
CA TYR A 148 -19.56 -28.13 -8.15
C TYR A 148 -20.37 -26.87 -7.84
N ASN A 149 -20.73 -26.08 -8.85
CA ASN A 149 -21.47 -24.83 -8.66
C ASN A 149 -22.85 -25.07 -8.03
N THR A 150 -23.53 -26.16 -8.38
CA THR A 150 -24.85 -26.49 -7.81
C THR A 150 -24.74 -27.00 -6.38
N ASN A 151 -23.67 -27.74 -6.05
CA ASN A 151 -23.57 -28.51 -4.81
C ASN A 151 -22.43 -28.07 -3.88
N TRP A 152 -21.81 -26.90 -4.10
CA TRP A 152 -20.59 -26.47 -3.39
C TRP A 152 -20.73 -26.55 -1.86
N TYR A 153 -21.90 -26.22 -1.33
CA TYR A 153 -22.20 -26.29 0.10
C TYR A 153 -22.17 -27.74 0.61
N SER A 154 -22.88 -28.65 -0.07
CA SER A 154 -22.92 -30.08 0.27
C SER A 154 -21.54 -30.74 0.10
N ILE A 155 -20.76 -30.30 -0.89
CA ILE A 155 -19.37 -30.72 -1.10
C ILE A 155 -18.52 -30.31 0.12
N GLY A 156 -18.63 -29.06 0.57
CA GLY A 156 -17.96 -28.58 1.78
C GLY A 156 -18.36 -29.36 3.04
N GLN A 157 -19.65 -29.70 3.20
CA GLN A 157 -20.10 -30.54 4.33
C GLN A 157 -19.53 -31.96 4.29
N ARG A 158 -19.38 -32.54 3.09
CA ARG A 158 -18.91 -33.91 2.91
C ARG A 158 -17.39 -34.04 3.07
N TYR A 159 -16.65 -33.06 2.56
CA TYR A 159 -15.20 -33.16 2.39
C TYR A 159 -14.41 -32.19 3.28
N GLY A 160 -15.08 -31.20 3.88
CA GLY A 160 -14.46 -30.20 4.75
C GLY A 160 -14.11 -28.90 4.03
N GLU A 161 -13.24 -28.11 4.66
CA GLU A 161 -12.82 -26.82 4.16
C GLU A 161 -11.92 -26.98 2.92
N ILE A 162 -12.22 -26.19 1.89
CA ILE A 162 -11.41 -26.13 0.67
C ILE A 162 -10.24 -25.17 0.91
N GLU A 163 -9.02 -25.67 0.70
CA GLU A 163 -7.79 -24.90 0.78
C GLU A 163 -7.45 -24.21 -0.55
N ALA A 164 -7.68 -24.91 -1.67
CA ALA A 164 -7.40 -24.38 -3.00
C ALA A 164 -8.36 -24.95 -4.05
N LEU A 165 -8.61 -24.16 -5.09
CA LEU A 165 -9.38 -24.54 -6.27
C LEU A 165 -8.52 -24.36 -7.52
N ARG A 166 -8.57 -25.33 -8.42
CA ARG A 166 -7.94 -25.26 -9.73
C ARG A 166 -8.95 -25.61 -10.80
N TYR A 167 -9.27 -24.63 -11.65
CA TYR A 167 -10.24 -24.80 -12.72
C TYR A 167 -9.58 -25.37 -13.97
N GLU A 168 -10.26 -26.34 -14.59
CA GLU A 168 -9.87 -26.97 -15.84
C GLU A 168 -10.72 -26.44 -16.98
N VAL A 169 -10.09 -26.24 -18.14
CA VAL A 169 -10.77 -25.88 -19.40
C VAL A 169 -10.66 -27.04 -20.38
N GLY A 170 -11.58 -27.11 -21.34
CA GLY A 170 -11.59 -28.20 -22.32
C GLY A 170 -10.43 -28.22 -23.30
N ASP A 171 -9.76 -27.07 -23.50
CA ASP A 171 -8.62 -26.92 -24.39
C ASP A 171 -7.55 -26.07 -23.72
N GLU A 172 -6.76 -26.71 -22.87
CA GLU A 172 -5.67 -26.06 -22.12
C GLU A 172 -4.60 -25.50 -23.07
N GLN A 173 -4.31 -26.20 -24.17
CA GLN A 173 -3.31 -25.75 -25.14
C GLN A 173 -3.72 -24.41 -25.77
N ARG A 174 -4.99 -24.29 -26.19
CA ARG A 174 -5.49 -23.05 -26.77
C ARG A 174 -5.53 -21.91 -25.74
N LEU A 175 -5.81 -22.20 -24.47
CA LEU A 175 -5.70 -21.20 -23.40
C LEU A 175 -4.24 -20.72 -23.27
N GLN A 176 -3.26 -21.64 -23.27
CA GLN A 176 -1.85 -21.27 -23.24
C GLN A 176 -1.43 -20.45 -24.47
N ASP A 177 -1.92 -20.77 -25.66
CA ASP A 177 -1.64 -20.01 -26.88
C ASP A 177 -2.16 -18.56 -26.79
N VAL A 178 -3.37 -18.38 -26.24
CA VAL A 178 -3.95 -17.05 -25.97
C VAL A 178 -3.08 -16.26 -24.99
N LEU A 179 -2.69 -16.88 -23.87
CA LEU A 179 -1.87 -16.23 -22.85
C LEU A 179 -0.49 -15.86 -23.39
N CYS A 180 0.17 -16.76 -24.13
CA CYS A 180 1.44 -16.50 -24.80
C CYS A 180 1.35 -15.29 -25.75
N LYS A 181 0.28 -15.22 -26.56
CA LYS A 181 0.06 -14.08 -27.45
C LYS A 181 -0.17 -12.77 -26.68
N ALA A 182 -0.97 -12.81 -25.61
CA ALA A 182 -1.21 -11.64 -24.77
C ALA A 182 0.10 -11.11 -24.13
N ARG A 183 0.94 -12.01 -23.62
CA ARG A 183 2.28 -11.68 -23.08
C ARG A 183 3.18 -11.05 -24.15
N GLN A 184 3.26 -11.62 -25.35
CA GLN A 184 4.06 -11.07 -26.44
C GLN A 184 3.60 -9.65 -26.82
N ILE A 185 2.30 -9.43 -26.99
CA ILE A 185 1.74 -8.11 -27.29
C ILE A 185 2.09 -7.12 -26.18
N ARG A 186 1.96 -7.52 -24.91
CA ARG A 186 2.33 -6.70 -23.75
C ARG A 186 3.79 -6.29 -23.79
N ILE A 187 4.71 -7.22 -24.04
CA ILE A 187 6.15 -6.94 -24.14
C ILE A 187 6.43 -5.96 -25.29
N MET A 188 5.81 -6.15 -26.46
CA MET A 188 6.02 -5.28 -27.62
C MET A 188 5.47 -3.85 -27.41
N ASN A 189 4.39 -3.72 -26.65
CA ASN A 189 3.70 -2.44 -26.43
C ASN A 189 4.15 -1.70 -25.17
N THR A 190 5.09 -2.24 -24.40
CA THR A 190 5.59 -1.60 -23.17
C THR A 190 7.06 -1.22 -23.32
N ALA A 191 7.39 0.00 -22.87
CA ALA A 191 8.76 0.47 -22.74
C ALA A 191 9.24 0.38 -21.29
N ALA A 192 10.53 0.06 -21.12
CA ALA A 192 11.19 0.07 -19.83
C ALA A 192 11.16 1.48 -19.21
N GLY A 193 10.97 1.56 -17.90
CA GLY A 193 10.89 2.83 -17.19
C GLY A 193 11.37 2.78 -15.74
N SER A 194 11.37 3.95 -15.10
CA SER A 194 11.78 4.11 -13.70
C SER A 194 10.57 4.05 -12.78
N LEU A 195 10.64 3.20 -11.75
CA LEU A 195 9.60 3.08 -10.74
C LEU A 195 9.34 4.41 -10.03
N ASP A 196 10.40 5.14 -9.62
CA ASP A 196 10.23 6.41 -8.91
C ASP A 196 9.51 7.45 -9.78
N ARG A 197 9.84 7.51 -11.08
CA ARG A 197 9.12 8.39 -12.03
C ARG A 197 7.68 7.96 -12.20
N TYR A 198 7.41 6.66 -12.22
CA TYR A 198 6.04 6.14 -12.29
C TYR A 198 5.22 6.57 -11.08
N ILE A 199 5.75 6.34 -9.87
CA ILE A 199 5.09 6.70 -8.61
C ILE A 199 4.80 8.20 -8.57
N ALA A 200 5.78 9.03 -8.92
CA ALA A 200 5.59 10.47 -8.98
C ALA A 200 4.48 10.88 -9.96
N ALA A 201 4.45 10.28 -11.16
CA ALA A 201 3.41 10.54 -12.15
C ALA A 201 2.03 10.06 -11.69
N MET A 202 1.96 8.89 -11.04
CA MET A 202 0.73 8.30 -10.50
C MET A 202 0.12 9.16 -9.39
N VAL A 203 0.93 9.61 -8.43
CA VAL A 203 0.48 10.51 -7.36
C VAL A 203 0.04 11.85 -7.92
N LYS A 204 0.78 12.38 -8.90
CA LYS A 204 0.42 13.63 -9.57
C LYS A 204 -0.91 13.51 -10.33
N GLU A 205 -1.09 12.46 -11.11
CA GLU A 205 -2.35 12.17 -11.81
C GLU A 205 -3.53 12.12 -10.84
N ARG A 206 -3.35 11.46 -9.70
CA ARG A 206 -4.36 11.37 -8.65
C ARG A 206 -4.77 12.74 -8.13
N PHE A 207 -3.82 13.58 -7.72
CA PHE A 207 -4.12 14.95 -7.27
C PHE A 207 -4.81 15.78 -8.37
N TYR A 208 -4.33 15.68 -9.61
CA TYR A 208 -4.84 16.46 -10.74
C TYR A 208 -6.25 16.06 -11.11
N SER A 209 -6.55 14.75 -11.10
CA SER A 209 -7.90 14.22 -11.34
C SER A 209 -8.91 14.70 -10.30
N TYR A 210 -8.45 14.99 -9.08
CA TYR A 210 -9.28 15.54 -8.02
C TYR A 210 -9.41 17.08 -8.10
N GLY A 211 -8.51 17.75 -8.83
CA GLY A 211 -8.50 19.20 -9.03
C GLY A 211 -7.44 19.95 -8.20
N TYR A 212 -6.47 19.24 -7.63
CA TYR A 212 -5.33 19.81 -6.91
C TYR A 212 -4.06 19.74 -7.76
N THR A 213 -3.50 20.88 -8.14
CA THR A 213 -2.43 21.02 -9.15
C THR A 213 -1.18 21.77 -8.67
N ARG A 214 -1.07 22.07 -7.37
CA ARG A 214 0.05 22.83 -6.80
C ARG A 214 1.38 22.07 -6.73
N ASP A 215 1.36 20.74 -6.85
CA ASP A 215 2.55 19.87 -6.76
C ASP A 215 3.37 20.07 -5.45
N ASP A 216 2.73 20.51 -4.35
CA ASP A 216 3.35 20.78 -3.05
C ASP A 216 2.97 19.79 -1.94
N MET A 217 2.22 18.73 -2.29
CA MET A 217 1.72 17.71 -1.36
C MET A 217 2.17 16.31 -1.77
N VAL A 218 2.31 15.42 -0.79
CA VAL A 218 2.54 13.99 -0.98
C VAL A 218 1.30 13.18 -0.65
N PHE A 219 1.19 12.00 -1.28
CA PHE A 219 0.10 11.07 -1.04
C PHE A 219 0.02 10.71 0.45
N THR A 220 -1.19 10.83 1.01
CA THR A 220 -1.46 10.64 2.44
C THR A 220 -2.71 9.79 2.57
N ILE A 221 -2.58 8.61 3.17
CA ILE A 221 -3.72 7.72 3.38
C ILE A 221 -4.50 8.12 4.64
N PRO A 222 -5.77 7.70 4.79
CA PRO A 222 -6.57 8.09 5.95
C PRO A 222 -5.93 7.71 7.28
N ARG A 223 -5.25 6.57 7.37
CA ARG A 223 -4.51 6.15 8.56
C ARG A 223 -3.44 7.17 8.96
N ASP A 224 -2.67 7.68 7.98
CA ASP A 224 -1.66 8.70 8.22
C ASP A 224 -2.27 9.97 8.84
N VAL A 225 -3.49 10.33 8.43
CA VAL A 225 -4.20 11.52 8.95
C VAL A 225 -4.50 11.37 10.44
N PHE A 226 -4.98 10.19 10.85
CA PHE A 226 -5.21 9.88 12.27
C PHE A 226 -3.91 9.91 13.08
N ASP A 227 -2.86 9.28 12.55
CA ASP A 227 -1.54 9.26 13.18
C ASP A 227 -0.94 10.67 13.27
N ALA A 228 -1.08 11.48 12.21
CA ALA A 228 -0.65 12.87 12.18
C ALA A 228 -1.33 13.71 13.26
N LEU A 229 -2.65 13.59 13.44
CA LEU A 229 -3.37 14.29 14.51
C LEU A 229 -2.89 13.86 15.90
N LYS A 230 -2.71 12.56 16.13
CA LYS A 230 -2.19 12.02 17.39
C LYS A 230 -0.81 12.58 17.73
N HIS A 231 0.04 12.74 16.71
CA HIS A 231 1.41 13.23 16.83
C HIS A 231 1.54 14.74 16.58
N LYS A 232 0.43 15.47 16.43
CA LYS A 232 0.38 16.92 16.16
C LYS A 232 1.19 17.34 14.92
N VAL A 233 1.33 16.47 13.93
CA VAL A 233 1.96 16.74 12.64
C VAL A 233 0.92 17.35 11.69
N PRO A 234 1.24 18.44 10.96
CA PRO A 234 0.30 19.05 10.02
C PRO A 234 -0.14 18.08 8.91
N VAL A 235 -1.44 18.06 8.65
CA VAL A 235 -2.06 17.31 7.55
C VAL A 235 -3.27 18.10 7.05
N TYR A 236 -3.56 18.01 5.75
CA TYR A 236 -4.53 18.86 5.09
C TYR A 236 -5.59 18.04 4.35
N MET A 237 -6.85 18.46 4.48
CA MET A 237 -7.89 18.15 3.51
C MET A 237 -7.61 18.96 2.25
N LEU A 238 -7.54 18.27 1.12
CA LEU A 238 -7.41 18.92 -0.18
C LEU A 238 -8.78 19.00 -0.81
N SER A 239 -9.06 20.15 -1.43
CA SER A 239 -10.28 20.44 -2.15
C SER A 239 -9.96 20.78 -3.60
N LYS A 240 -11.00 20.87 -4.43
CA LYS A 240 -10.90 21.42 -5.78
C LYS A 240 -10.34 22.85 -5.73
N ASP A 241 -9.82 23.31 -6.86
CA ASP A 241 -9.32 24.69 -7.02
C ASP A 241 -8.12 25.03 -6.12
N ASN A 242 -7.28 24.04 -5.80
CA ASN A 242 -6.03 24.23 -5.06
C ASN A 242 -6.19 24.70 -3.60
N ILE A 243 -7.37 24.49 -3.01
CA ILE A 243 -7.64 24.80 -1.62
C ILE A 243 -7.09 23.67 -0.73
N ARG A 244 -6.42 24.05 0.36
CA ARG A 244 -5.98 23.13 1.42
C ARG A 244 -6.48 23.66 2.77
N GLU A 245 -7.09 22.79 3.55
CA GLU A 245 -7.65 23.10 4.86
C GLU A 245 -6.98 22.20 5.90
N PRO A 246 -6.43 22.74 7.00
CA PRO A 246 -5.80 21.91 8.02
C PRO A 246 -6.85 21.01 8.66
N VAL A 247 -6.51 19.73 8.87
CA VAL A 247 -7.35 18.83 9.67
C VAL A 247 -7.15 19.15 11.14
N THR A 248 -8.25 19.35 11.87
CA THR A 248 -8.21 19.72 13.29
C THR A 248 -8.88 18.70 14.20
N SER A 249 -9.75 17.85 13.66
CA SER A 249 -10.49 16.83 14.42
C SER A 249 -10.75 15.57 13.61
N THR A 250 -11.13 14.49 14.30
CA THR A 250 -11.48 13.21 13.67
C THR A 250 -12.82 13.24 12.92
N ASP A 251 -13.74 14.13 13.31
CA ASP A 251 -15.06 14.27 12.68
C ASP A 251 -14.93 14.83 11.25
N GLU A 252 -14.01 15.79 11.05
CA GLU A 252 -13.68 16.33 9.72
C GLU A 252 -13.16 15.25 8.77
N ILE A 253 -12.32 14.33 9.26
CA ILE A 253 -11.79 13.21 8.45
C ILE A 253 -12.96 12.37 7.91
N SER A 254 -13.88 11.99 8.79
CA SER A 254 -15.00 11.11 8.45
C SER A 254 -15.92 11.78 7.43
N TYR A 255 -16.20 13.08 7.63
CA TYR A 255 -16.98 13.88 6.68
C TYR A 255 -16.28 13.99 5.31
N HIS A 256 -14.98 14.29 5.28
CA HIS A 256 -14.22 14.43 4.04
C HIS A 256 -14.16 13.13 3.25
N LEU A 257 -13.91 12.00 3.93
CA LEU A 257 -13.93 10.66 3.32
C LEU A 257 -15.29 10.31 2.72
N PHE A 258 -16.39 10.61 3.43
CA PHE A 258 -17.74 10.37 2.92
C PHE A 258 -18.00 11.13 1.60
N HIS A 259 -17.41 12.31 1.45
CA HIS A 259 -17.49 13.14 0.24
C HIS A 259 -16.35 12.85 -0.76
N LYS A 260 -15.67 11.71 -0.63
CA LYS A 260 -14.57 11.25 -1.50
C LYS A 260 -13.41 12.25 -1.58
N GLY A 261 -13.18 12.99 -0.50
CA GLY A 261 -12.06 13.90 -0.39
C GLY A 261 -10.73 13.19 -0.24
N ILE A 262 -9.65 13.85 -0.66
CA ILE A 262 -8.29 13.35 -0.50
C ILE A 262 -7.51 14.22 0.47
N PHE A 263 -6.47 13.63 1.07
CA PHE A 263 -5.59 14.31 2.01
C PHE A 263 -4.20 14.52 1.40
N GLY A 264 -3.48 15.48 1.96
CA GLY A 264 -2.10 15.75 1.62
C GLY A 264 -1.31 16.21 2.83
N MET A 265 -0.03 15.87 2.84
CA MET A 265 0.97 16.40 3.74
C MET A 265 2.07 17.05 2.90
N VAL A 266 2.74 18.06 3.44
CA VAL A 266 4.00 18.50 2.84
C VAL A 266 5.07 17.41 3.04
N PRO A 267 6.04 17.27 2.12
CA PRO A 267 7.03 16.18 2.17
C PRO A 267 7.78 16.07 3.50
N GLU A 268 8.15 17.20 4.10
CA GLU A 268 8.89 17.26 5.36
C GLU A 268 8.08 16.72 6.54
N ASP A 269 6.78 17.03 6.57
CA ASP A 269 5.87 16.56 7.62
C ASP A 269 5.56 15.07 7.47
N LYS A 270 5.43 14.57 6.23
CA LYS A 270 5.26 13.12 5.99
C LYS A 270 6.47 12.33 6.50
N ARG A 271 7.71 12.81 6.21
CA ARG A 271 8.93 12.19 6.72
C ARG A 271 9.01 12.24 8.25
N LEU A 272 8.56 13.33 8.86
CA LEU A 272 8.50 13.44 10.32
C LEU A 272 7.52 12.42 10.91
N LEU A 273 6.34 12.28 10.32
CA LEU A 273 5.34 11.29 10.75
C LEU A 273 5.89 9.86 10.66
N GLU A 274 6.48 9.50 9.51
CA GLU A 274 7.09 8.19 9.30
C GLU A 274 8.18 7.89 10.34
N TYR A 275 9.03 8.89 10.64
CA TYR A 275 10.02 8.78 11.70
C TYR A 275 9.39 8.53 13.07
N LEU A 276 8.36 9.30 13.45
CA LEU A 276 7.68 9.16 14.74
C LEU A 276 6.99 7.81 14.89
N LEU A 277 6.44 7.26 13.80
CA LEU A 277 5.79 5.94 13.79
C LEU A 277 6.77 4.78 13.80
N ALA A 278 7.99 4.98 13.28
CA ALA A 278 9.04 3.97 13.31
C ALA A 278 9.74 3.85 14.68
N LEU A 279 9.52 4.81 15.60
CA LEU A 279 10.04 4.73 16.95
C LEU A 279 9.37 3.57 17.72
N PRO A 280 10.12 2.76 18.48
CA PRO A 280 9.54 1.76 19.37
C PRO A 280 8.53 2.41 20.33
N GLU A 281 7.46 1.69 20.69
CA GLU A 281 6.45 2.18 21.65
C GLU A 281 7.07 2.64 22.98
N ASN A 282 8.24 2.08 23.31
CA ASN A 282 9.11 2.56 24.38
C ASN A 282 10.01 3.68 23.83
N ARG A 283 9.64 4.95 24.09
CA ARG A 283 10.32 6.18 23.62
C ARG A 283 11.80 6.34 24.08
N ALA A 284 12.42 5.29 24.61
CA ALA A 284 13.63 5.36 25.43
C ALA A 284 14.96 5.09 24.69
N GLU A 285 14.97 4.83 23.38
CA GLU A 285 16.17 4.21 22.78
C GLU A 285 17.15 5.12 22.00
N LEU A 286 16.93 6.43 21.95
CA LEU A 286 17.98 7.36 21.48
C LEU A 286 18.36 8.42 22.51
N PHE A 287 17.35 9.01 23.16
CA PHE A 287 17.51 9.98 24.22
C PHE A 287 16.37 9.78 25.22
N ASN A 288 16.68 9.73 26.50
CA ASN A 288 15.67 9.73 27.55
C ASN A 288 15.00 11.11 27.68
N TRP A 289 13.94 11.21 28.47
CA TRP A 289 13.16 12.43 28.65
C TRP A 289 13.98 13.65 29.10
N THR A 290 14.94 13.43 29.99
CA THR A 290 15.83 14.48 30.48
C THR A 290 16.76 14.95 29.36
N GLU A 291 17.31 14.02 28.58
CA GLU A 291 18.19 14.32 27.45
C GLU A 291 17.45 15.08 26.34
N LEU A 292 16.23 14.66 25.97
CA LEU A 292 15.44 15.39 24.98
C LEU A 292 15.11 16.82 25.42
N ASN A 293 14.76 17.01 26.70
CA ASN A 293 14.48 18.34 27.24
C ASN A 293 15.75 19.21 27.27
N GLN A 294 16.90 18.64 27.60
CA GLN A 294 18.19 19.35 27.55
C GLN A 294 18.55 19.75 26.13
N ILE A 295 18.41 18.83 25.15
CA ILE A 295 18.66 19.14 23.74
C ILE A 295 17.72 20.25 23.26
N TYR A 296 16.45 20.22 23.68
CA TYR A 296 15.48 21.27 23.35
C TYR A 296 15.89 22.64 23.91
N VAL A 297 16.22 22.72 25.20
CA VAL A 297 16.68 23.96 25.83
C VAL A 297 17.97 24.48 25.17
N LEU A 298 18.92 23.60 24.89
CA LEU A 298 20.17 23.95 24.21
C LEU A 298 19.91 24.46 22.78
N ALA A 299 18.98 23.84 22.05
CA ALA A 299 18.63 24.27 20.70
C ALA A 299 17.95 25.65 20.70
N ILE A 300 17.03 25.92 21.65
CA ILE A 300 16.41 27.24 21.82
C ILE A 300 17.46 28.30 22.16
N ALA A 301 18.34 28.00 23.14
CA ALA A 301 19.40 28.92 23.54
C ALA A 301 20.37 29.21 22.40
N ALA A 302 20.76 28.20 21.63
CA ALA A 302 21.58 28.36 20.43
C ALA A 302 20.87 29.24 19.39
N GLY A 303 19.58 29.00 19.13
CA GLY A 303 18.72 29.82 18.26
C GLY A 303 18.68 31.30 18.61
N GLN A 304 18.77 31.61 19.91
CA GLN A 304 18.71 32.98 20.45
C GLN A 304 20.07 33.67 20.56
N SER A 305 21.18 32.94 20.40
CA SER A 305 22.54 33.47 20.62
C SER A 305 22.97 34.55 19.61
N GLY A 306 22.34 34.59 18.43
CA GLY A 306 22.63 35.58 17.38
C GLY A 306 23.94 35.34 16.60
N ASP A 307 24.72 34.33 16.99
CA ASP A 307 26.06 34.05 16.43
C ASP A 307 26.05 33.05 15.25
N MET A 308 24.87 32.65 14.79
CA MET A 308 24.70 31.62 13.76
C MET A 308 24.48 32.21 12.37
N ASP A 309 25.01 31.52 11.36
CA ASP A 309 24.68 31.82 9.98
C ASP A 309 23.25 31.36 9.61
N LYS A 310 22.80 31.72 8.40
CA LYS A 310 21.45 31.42 7.92
C LYS A 310 21.17 29.91 7.80
N ALA A 311 22.17 29.09 7.49
CA ALA A 311 22.02 27.65 7.35
C ALA A 311 21.97 26.96 8.74
N GLU A 312 22.78 27.43 9.67
CA GLU A 312 22.80 27.00 11.07
C GLU A 312 21.47 27.33 11.77
N LEU A 313 20.96 28.57 11.61
CA LEU A 313 19.63 28.98 12.09
C LEU A 313 18.53 28.06 11.58
N LYS A 314 18.49 27.80 10.27
CA LYS A 314 17.50 26.90 9.66
C LYS A 314 17.58 25.48 10.22
N THR A 315 18.80 25.01 10.53
CA THR A 315 19.03 23.69 11.12
C THR A 315 18.47 23.64 12.54
N ILE A 316 18.77 24.65 13.37
CA ILE A 316 18.25 24.77 14.74
C ILE A 316 16.72 24.88 14.75
N GLU A 317 16.11 25.70 13.89
CA GLU A 317 14.66 25.81 13.74
C GLU A 317 14.03 24.45 13.41
N THR A 318 14.67 23.68 12.53
CA THR A 318 14.22 22.32 12.18
C THR A 318 14.33 21.35 13.36
N ILE A 319 15.38 21.46 14.17
CA ILE A 319 15.57 20.63 15.39
C ILE A 319 14.49 20.97 16.41
N ILE A 320 14.27 22.25 16.71
CA ILE A 320 13.24 22.74 17.64
C ILE A 320 11.87 22.25 17.19
N TYR A 321 11.53 22.45 15.91
CA TYR A 321 10.25 21.99 15.35
C TYR A 321 10.02 20.50 15.58
N LYS A 322 11.02 19.66 15.33
CA LYS A 322 10.91 18.20 15.54
C LYS A 322 10.76 17.84 17.02
N LEU A 323 11.50 18.52 17.90
CA LEU A 323 11.44 18.29 19.35
C LEU A 323 10.07 18.70 19.93
N ASP A 324 9.50 19.81 19.47
CA ASP A 324 8.14 20.24 19.86
C ASP A 324 7.07 19.21 19.52
N LYS A 325 7.25 18.44 18.43
CA LYS A 325 6.33 17.36 18.05
C LYS A 325 6.57 16.07 18.84
N ALA A 326 7.82 15.81 19.22
CA ALA A 326 8.18 14.61 20.00
C ALA A 326 7.82 14.73 21.49
N LEU A 327 7.87 15.94 22.05
CA LEU A 327 7.63 16.24 23.46
C LEU A 327 6.14 16.61 23.70
N PRO A 328 5.35 15.87 24.51
CA PRO A 328 4.02 16.30 24.94
C PRO A 328 4.07 17.57 25.80
N ALA A 329 4.00 18.72 25.12
CA ALA A 329 3.97 20.09 25.66
C ALA A 329 5.17 20.49 26.53
N PRO A 330 5.68 21.72 26.43
CA PRO A 330 6.58 22.23 27.44
C PRO A 330 5.82 22.26 28.78
N LEU A 331 6.32 21.58 29.81
CA LEU A 331 6.00 22.02 31.16
C LEU A 331 6.48 23.46 31.25
N GLU A 332 5.57 24.36 31.64
CA GLU A 332 5.87 25.79 31.71
C GLU A 332 7.22 26.01 32.41
N PRO A 333 8.05 26.93 31.90
CA PRO A 333 9.27 27.28 32.61
C PRO A 333 8.84 27.72 34.00
N ALA A 334 9.29 26.99 35.04
CA ALA A 334 8.93 27.23 36.42
C ALA A 334 8.96 28.74 36.68
N GLU A 335 7.78 29.34 36.87
CA GLU A 335 7.65 30.75 37.16
C GLU A 335 8.52 31.06 38.38
N ASN A 336 9.31 32.12 38.22
CA ASN A 336 10.04 32.84 39.25
C ASN A 336 9.65 32.49 40.69
N VAL A 337 10.52 31.79 41.41
CA VAL A 337 10.59 31.95 42.86
C VAL A 337 11.28 33.28 43.12
N ARG A 338 10.49 34.36 43.24
CA ARG A 338 10.90 35.56 43.95
C ARG A 338 10.43 35.48 45.39
N GLU A 339 11.43 35.50 46.27
CA GLU A 339 11.46 36.15 47.59
C GLU A 339 10.37 35.80 48.61
N ILE A 340 10.78 35.09 49.67
CA ILE A 340 10.43 35.47 51.03
C ILE A 340 11.70 35.32 51.88
N ASP A 341 12.45 36.42 52.03
CA ASP A 341 13.32 36.60 53.20
C ASP A 341 12.71 37.76 53.99
N HIS A 342 11.94 37.41 55.02
CA HIS A 342 11.46 38.35 56.01
C HIS A 342 12.52 38.44 57.10
N GLU A 343 13.15 39.62 57.21
CA GLU A 343 13.80 40.04 58.45
C GLU A 343 12.77 40.08 59.60
N LEU A 344 13.12 39.54 60.78
CA LEU A 344 13.37 40.31 62.02
C LEU A 344 13.28 39.45 63.31
N GLU A 345 14.32 39.60 64.15
CA GLU A 345 14.37 39.56 65.64
C GLU A 345 14.10 38.20 66.33
N VAL A 346 14.97 37.63 67.19
CA VAL A 346 15.75 38.17 68.34
C VAL A 346 17.10 37.46 68.48
#